data_AF-A0A6J6VQE7-F1
#
_entry.id   AF-A0A6J6VQE7-F1
#
_cell.length_a   1.000
_cell.length_b   1.000
_cell.length_c   1.000
_cell.angle_alpha   90.00
_cell.angle_beta   90.00
_cell.angle_gamma   90.00
#
_symmetry.space_group_name_H-M   'P 1'
#
loop_
_entity.id
_entity.type
_entity.pdbx_description
1 polymer ?
#
loop_
_entity_poly.entity_id
_entity_poly.type
_entity_poly.pdbx_seq_one_letter_code
_entity_poly.pdbx_strand_id
1 'polypeptide(L)'
;MATDYDTPRKTDEELHEESLEELKAKRVDAQSGQIDVDEAEAAETLELPGADLSGEELAVRVVPKQVDEFTCSRCFLVHHITQLAKGEGAKAVCKECS
;
A
#
# COMPACT_ATOMS: atom_id res chain seq x y z
N MET A 1 14.67 -22.70 -46.72
CA MET A 1 13.61 -23.68 -46.41
C MET A 1 12.29 -23.00 -46.77
N ALA A 2 11.65 -23.43 -47.86
CA ALA A 2 10.36 -22.89 -48.25
C ALA A 2 9.31 -23.52 -47.33
N THR A 3 8.66 -22.70 -46.52
CA THR A 3 7.48 -23.11 -45.76
C THR A 3 6.38 -23.39 -46.77
N ASP A 4 6.02 -24.66 -46.89
CA ASP A 4 4.99 -25.16 -47.80
C ASP A 4 3.62 -24.75 -47.23
N TYR A 5 2.93 -23.84 -47.94
CA TYR A 5 1.64 -23.29 -47.56
C TYR A 5 0.47 -24.07 -48.19
N ASP A 6 0.71 -25.27 -48.73
CA ASP A 6 -0.30 -26.12 -49.38
C ASP A 6 -0.92 -27.16 -48.41
N THR A 7 -0.83 -26.91 -47.10
CA THR A 7 -1.60 -27.70 -46.13
C THR A 7 -3.08 -27.31 -46.21
N PRO A 8 -3.99 -28.27 -46.49
CA PRO A 8 -5.42 -27.99 -46.54
C PRO A 8 -5.87 -27.40 -45.21
N ARG A 9 -6.63 -26.29 -45.27
CA ARG A 9 -7.19 -25.67 -44.06
C ARG A 9 -8.05 -26.70 -43.34
N LYS A 10 -7.72 -27.01 -42.09
CA LYS A 10 -8.61 -27.74 -41.18
C LYS A 10 -9.97 -27.04 -41.16
N THR A 11 -11.05 -27.82 -41.16
CA THR A 11 -12.39 -27.24 -41.09
C THR A 11 -12.59 -26.60 -39.72
N ASP A 12 -13.47 -25.61 -39.66
CA ASP A 12 -13.78 -24.88 -38.42
C ASP A 12 -14.29 -25.84 -37.31
N GLU A 13 -14.93 -26.95 -37.72
CA GLU A 13 -15.42 -28.02 -36.84
C GLU A 13 -14.27 -28.78 -36.16
N GLU A 14 -13.22 -29.17 -36.89
CA GLU A 14 -12.06 -29.87 -36.31
C GLU A 14 -11.28 -28.99 -35.31
N LEU A 15 -11.16 -27.68 -35.62
CA LEU A 15 -10.52 -26.71 -34.73
C LEU A 15 -11.31 -26.48 -33.43
N HIS A 16 -12.64 -26.54 -33.51
CA HIS A 16 -13.52 -26.38 -32.36
C HIS A 16 -13.48 -27.61 -31.43
N GLU A 17 -13.45 -28.81 -32.01
CA GLU A 17 -13.32 -30.07 -31.28
C GLU A 17 -11.97 -30.17 -30.55
N GLU A 18 -10.86 -29.84 -31.22
CA GLU A 18 -9.52 -29.78 -30.62
C GLU A 18 -9.48 -28.80 -29.44
N SER A 19 -10.14 -27.64 -29.57
CA SER A 19 -10.24 -26.63 -28.50
C SER A 19 -11.04 -27.11 -27.28
N LEU A 20 -12.16 -27.80 -27.50
CA LEU A 20 -13.01 -28.33 -26.41
C LEU A 20 -12.33 -29.45 -25.62
N GLU A 21 -11.61 -30.34 -26.29
CA GLU A 21 -10.86 -31.41 -25.63
C GLU A 21 -9.70 -30.85 -24.79
N GLU A 22 -9.00 -29.83 -25.30
CA GLU A 22 -7.93 -29.16 -24.57
C GLU A 22 -8.46 -28.42 -23.34
N LEU A 23 -9.63 -27.78 -23.44
CA LEU A 23 -10.34 -27.15 -22.31
C LEU A 23 -10.77 -28.18 -21.26
N LYS A 24 -11.18 -29.38 -21.68
CA LYS A 24 -11.58 -30.47 -20.78
C LYS A 24 -10.39 -31.06 -20.04
N ALA A 25 -9.25 -31.25 -20.71
CA ALA A 25 -8.00 -31.68 -20.10
C ALA A 25 -7.51 -30.67 -19.04
N LYS A 26 -7.55 -29.36 -19.37
CA LYS A 26 -7.23 -28.28 -18.41
C LYS A 26 -8.17 -28.24 -17.22
N ARG A 27 -9.46 -28.55 -17.39
CA ARG A 27 -10.44 -28.56 -16.28
C ARG A 27 -10.18 -29.70 -15.29
N VAL A 28 -9.74 -30.87 -15.78
CA VAL A 28 -9.39 -32.01 -14.91
C VAL A 28 -8.10 -31.72 -14.12
N ASP A 29 -7.13 -31.06 -14.74
CA ASP A 29 -5.86 -30.67 -14.10
C ASP A 29 -6.02 -29.50 -13.11
N ALA A 30 -6.97 -28.60 -13.36
CA ALA A 30 -7.25 -27.42 -12.53
C ALA A 30 -8.18 -27.67 -11.32
N GLN A 31 -8.57 -28.91 -11.03
CA GLN A 31 -9.14 -29.26 -9.72
C GLN A 31 -8.00 -29.32 -8.68
N SER A 32 -7.26 -28.22 -8.55
CA SER A 32 -6.20 -28.07 -7.56
C SER A 32 -6.83 -27.79 -6.19
N GLY A 33 -6.40 -28.53 -5.18
CA GLY A 33 -6.83 -28.37 -3.78
C GLY A 33 -6.41 -27.03 -3.13
N GLN A 34 -6.19 -25.98 -3.92
CA GLN A 34 -5.92 -24.62 -3.45
C GLN A 34 -7.20 -23.86 -3.06
N ILE A 35 -8.37 -24.35 -3.45
CA ILE A 35 -9.67 -23.69 -3.20
C ILE A 35 -10.19 -23.97 -1.79
N ASP A 36 -9.64 -24.96 -1.08
CA ASP A 36 -10.08 -25.39 0.26
C ASP A 36 -9.26 -24.75 1.40
N VAL A 37 -8.57 -23.66 1.11
CA VAL A 37 -7.88 -22.86 2.13
C VAL A 37 -8.75 -21.65 2.44
N ASP A 38 -9.16 -21.52 3.70
CA ASP A 38 -9.96 -20.39 4.17
C ASP A 38 -9.16 -19.09 3.98
N GLU A 39 -9.73 -18.14 3.23
CA GLU A 39 -9.05 -16.88 2.90
C GLU A 39 -8.69 -16.07 4.15
N ALA A 40 -9.46 -16.22 5.24
CA ALA A 40 -9.16 -15.59 6.51
C ALA A 40 -7.89 -16.18 7.15
N GLU A 41 -7.76 -17.52 7.19
CA GLU A 41 -6.58 -18.21 7.73
C GLU A 41 -5.32 -17.89 6.90
N ALA A 42 -5.47 -17.80 5.57
CA ALA A 42 -4.38 -17.41 4.69
C ALA A 42 -3.92 -15.96 4.91
N ALA A 43 -4.86 -15.04 5.21
CA ALA A 43 -4.56 -13.64 5.47
C ALA A 43 -3.88 -13.41 6.82
N GLU A 44 -4.21 -14.20 7.85
CA GLU A 44 -3.61 -14.07 9.19
C GLU A 44 -2.15 -14.51 9.25
N THR A 45 -1.75 -15.48 8.43
CA THR A 45 -0.35 -15.96 8.35
C THR A 45 0.53 -15.10 7.43
N LEU A 46 -0.08 -14.22 6.62
CA LEU A 46 0.65 -13.42 5.64
C LEU A 46 1.23 -12.14 6.27
N GLU A 47 2.45 -12.23 6.77
CA GLU A 47 3.18 -11.04 7.24
C GLU A 47 3.62 -10.15 6.06
N LEU A 48 3.12 -8.91 6.02
CA LEU A 48 3.50 -7.94 5.01
C LEU A 48 4.97 -7.50 5.23
N PRO A 49 5.75 -7.33 4.15
CA PRO A 49 7.10 -6.77 4.27
C PRO A 49 7.02 -5.36 4.88
N GLY A 50 7.61 -5.18 6.07
CA GLY A 50 7.58 -3.93 6.84
C GLY A 50 6.49 -3.84 7.92
N ALA A 51 5.75 -4.92 8.20
CA ALA A 51 4.81 -4.96 9.33
C ALA A 51 5.50 -5.10 10.70
N ASP A 52 6.67 -5.75 10.75
CA ASP A 52 7.45 -5.90 11.97
C ASP A 52 8.40 -4.71 12.18
N LEU A 53 7.93 -3.72 12.95
CA LEU A 53 8.71 -2.56 13.38
C LEU A 53 9.43 -2.82 14.72
N SER A 54 9.39 -4.05 15.26
CA SER A 54 9.95 -4.37 16.59
C SER A 54 11.47 -4.21 16.67
N GLY A 55 12.16 -4.26 15.52
CA GLY A 55 13.61 -4.03 15.40
C GLY A 55 14.00 -2.61 14.98
N GLU A 56 13.06 -1.70 14.75
CA GLU A 56 13.34 -0.34 14.27
C GLU A 56 13.34 0.69 15.41
N GLU A 57 14.52 1.27 15.69
CA GLU A 57 14.67 2.34 16.66
C GLU A 57 14.37 3.70 16.00
N LEU A 58 13.22 4.29 16.31
CA LEU A 58 12.86 5.62 15.82
C LEU A 58 13.68 6.71 16.57
N ALA A 59 14.83 7.08 15.99
CA ALA A 59 15.68 8.16 16.52
C ALA A 59 15.05 9.55 16.27
N VAL A 60 14.16 9.99 17.15
CA VAL A 60 13.54 11.32 17.08
C VAL A 60 14.44 12.34 17.76
N ARG A 61 14.91 13.34 17.02
CA ARG A 61 15.65 14.48 17.57
C ARG A 61 14.68 15.43 18.29
N VAL A 62 14.78 15.51 19.62
CA VAL A 62 14.06 16.52 20.41
C VAL A 62 14.86 17.81 20.43
N VAL A 63 14.30 18.89 19.90
CA VAL A 63 14.88 20.24 19.99
C VAL A 63 14.19 20.98 21.14
N PRO A 64 14.93 21.42 22.18
CA PRO A 64 14.35 22.21 23.25
C PRO A 64 13.94 23.58 22.73
N LYS A 65 12.90 24.14 23.36
CA LYS A 65 12.40 25.48 23.09
C LYS A 65 13.54 26.52 23.13
N GLN A 66 13.71 27.29 22.05
CA GLN A 66 14.69 28.37 22.00
C GLN A 66 14.22 29.58 22.82
N VAL A 67 15.15 30.46 23.21
CA VAL A 67 14.87 31.66 24.03
C VAL A 67 13.88 32.61 23.35
N ASP A 68 13.90 32.67 22.02
CA ASP A 68 13.10 33.59 21.23
C ASP A 68 11.82 32.94 20.66
N GLU A 69 11.41 31.78 21.18
CA GLU A 69 10.24 31.03 20.72
C GLU A 69 9.10 31.04 21.75
N PHE A 70 7.87 30.85 21.28
CA PHE A 70 6.71 30.56 22.14
C PHE A 70 5.71 29.66 21.43
N THR A 71 4.90 28.92 22.21
CA THR A 71 3.81 28.10 21.71
C THR A 71 2.51 28.89 21.83
N CYS A 72 1.80 29.08 20.74
CA CYS A 72 0.52 29.78 20.75
C CYS A 72 -0.56 28.92 21.43
N SER A 73 -1.30 29.47 22.38
CA SER A 73 -2.35 28.75 23.12
C SER A 73 -3.64 28.50 22.30
N ARG A 74 -3.73 29.03 21.08
CA ARG A 74 -4.90 28.86 20.17
C ARG A 74 -4.62 27.86 19.04
N CYS A 75 -3.51 28.02 18.32
CA CYS A 75 -3.13 27.14 17.21
C CYS A 75 -2.10 26.07 17.58
N PHE A 76 -1.52 26.11 18.78
CA PHE A 76 -0.52 25.15 19.28
C PHE A 76 0.78 25.07 18.48
N LEU A 77 1.00 26.00 17.54
CA LEU A 77 2.24 26.11 16.78
C LEU A 77 3.31 26.90 17.55
N VAL A 78 4.58 26.57 17.28
CA VAL A 78 5.75 27.30 17.78
C VAL A 78 6.04 28.47 16.83
N HIS A 79 6.13 29.67 17.38
CA HIS A 79 6.46 30.88 16.64
C HIS A 79 7.58 31.65 17.33
N HIS A 80 8.27 32.50 16.58
CA HIS A 80 9.22 33.45 17.14
C HIS A 80 8.50 34.57 17.93
N ILE A 81 9.12 35.11 18.98
CA ILE A 81 8.56 36.13 19.88
C ILE A 81 8.08 37.40 19.17
N THR A 82 8.63 37.70 17.98
CA THR A 82 8.16 38.80 17.11
C THR A 82 6.73 38.62 16.60
N GLN A 83 6.19 37.40 16.66
CA GLN A 83 4.81 37.07 16.30
C GLN A 83 3.86 37.04 17.49
N LEU A 84 4.33 37.36 18.70
CA LEU A 84 3.50 37.47 19.90
C LEU A 84 2.56 38.67 19.75
N ALA A 85 1.26 38.45 19.98
CA ALA A 85 0.25 39.50 19.97
C ALA A 85 -0.16 39.91 21.39
N LYS A 86 -0.46 38.92 22.24
CA LYS A 86 -0.90 39.13 23.62
C LYS A 86 -0.61 37.91 24.49
N GLY A 87 -0.52 38.13 25.80
CA GLY A 87 -0.31 37.10 26.80
C GLY A 87 1.16 36.73 26.99
N GLU A 88 1.42 35.94 28.04
CA GLU A 88 2.75 35.49 28.44
C GLU A 88 2.73 34.02 28.79
N GLY A 89 3.86 33.33 28.58
CA GLY A 89 4.02 31.91 28.90
C GLY A 89 2.94 31.04 28.25
N ALA A 90 2.18 30.31 29.06
CA ALA A 90 1.14 29.38 28.60
C ALA A 90 -0.11 30.07 28.01
N LYS A 91 -0.26 31.39 28.20
CA LYS A 91 -1.39 32.18 27.68
C LYS A 91 -1.01 33.02 26.45
N ALA A 92 0.18 32.80 25.89
CA ALA A 92 0.67 33.53 24.74
C ALA A 92 -0.13 33.21 23.46
N VAL A 93 -0.52 34.23 22.72
CA VAL A 93 -1.30 34.11 21.47
C VAL A 93 -0.56 34.80 20.32
N CYS A 94 -0.45 34.13 19.17
CA CYS A 94 0.19 34.70 17.97
C CYS A 94 -0.71 35.72 17.25
N LYS A 95 -0.11 36.55 16.39
CA LYS A 95 -0.80 37.59 15.61
C LYS A 95 -1.95 37.06 14.74
N GLU A 96 -1.78 35.90 14.12
CA GLU A 96 -2.83 35.29 13.28
C GLU A 96 -4.03 34.83 14.11
N CYS A 97 -3.78 34.41 15.34
CA CYS A 97 -4.80 33.92 16.24
C CYS A 97 -5.43 35.04 17.08
N SER A 98 -4.95 36.28 17.08
CA SER A 98 -5.35 37.32 18.03
C SER A 98 -6.79 37.78 17.87
#